data_AF-A0A2W5Z9K7-F1
#
_entry.id   AF-A0A2W5Z9K7-F1
#
_cell.length_a   1.000
_cell.length_b   1.000
_cell.length_c   1.000
_cell.angle_alpha   90.00
_cell.angle_beta   90.00
_cell.angle_gamma   90.00
#
_symmetry.space_group_name_H-M   'P 1'
#
loop_
_entity.id
_entity.type
_entity.pdbx_description
1 polymer ?
#
loop_
_entity_poly.entity_id
_entity_poly.type
_entity_poly.pdbx_seq_one_letter_code
_entity_poly.pdbx_strand_id
1 'polypeptide(L)'
;MLVISEDIELAVALRDRLDRGYVTVCDARTAEADAAVRGCHPWPWMVVGDGAGLARAAVELLGRHPTLLLWRGAPPPGLPAHTRQLQRFSELAAAAESALGAEVGGIRLAPGAGVTMPDGRHHAGAALEALVASHPRPLFAAAHHFRTVDATLDAHAVALHVTRTAAGGARLDTRAA
;
A
#
# COMPACT_ATOMS: atom_id res chain seq x y z
N MET A 1 -4.89 1.42 6.85
CA MET A 1 -4.34 2.54 6.05
C MET A 1 -4.01 3.70 6.96
N LEU A 2 -2.93 4.43 6.67
CA LEU A 2 -2.60 5.69 7.36
C LEU A 2 -2.83 6.87 6.42
N VAL A 3 -3.48 7.93 6.89
CA VAL A 3 -3.73 9.19 6.19
C VAL A 3 -2.90 10.29 6.85
N ILE A 4 -2.13 11.02 6.06
CA ILE A 4 -1.24 12.11 6.51
C ILE A 4 -1.67 13.40 5.83
N SER A 5 -2.17 14.35 6.60
CA SER A 5 -2.70 15.63 6.08
C SER A 5 -2.41 16.76 7.06
N GLU A 6 -2.62 18.02 6.67
CA GLU A 6 -2.53 19.16 7.60
C GLU A 6 -3.74 19.21 8.55
N ASP A 7 -4.88 18.68 8.12
CA ASP A 7 -6.12 18.59 8.88
C ASP A 7 -6.71 17.17 8.82
N ILE A 8 -7.94 17.00 9.33
CA ILE A 8 -8.61 15.70 9.39
C ILE A 8 -9.57 15.47 8.21
N GLU A 9 -9.78 16.45 7.32
CA GLU A 9 -10.82 16.42 6.30
C GLU A 9 -10.60 15.27 5.32
N LEU A 10 -9.35 15.06 4.89
CA LEU A 10 -9.01 13.97 3.99
C LEU A 10 -9.32 12.59 4.61
N ALA A 11 -9.00 12.41 5.89
CA ALA A 11 -9.24 11.17 6.59
C ALA A 11 -10.74 10.89 6.78
N VAL A 12 -11.51 11.92 7.14
CA VAL A 12 -12.98 11.83 7.27
C VAL A 12 -13.60 11.48 5.92
N ALA A 13 -13.23 12.19 4.84
CA ALA A 13 -13.76 11.94 3.51
C ALA A 13 -13.45 10.53 2.99
N LEU A 14 -12.28 9.96 3.33
CA LEU A 14 -11.94 8.58 3.00
C LEU A 14 -12.73 7.56 3.85
N ARG A 15 -12.96 7.82 5.15
CA ARG A 15 -13.78 6.96 6.02
C ARG A 15 -15.24 6.86 5.58
N ASP A 16 -15.75 7.92 4.96
CA ASP A 16 -17.12 7.96 4.45
C ASP A 16 -17.25 7.29 3.08
N ARG A 17 -16.15 7.24 2.32
CA ARG A 17 -16.15 6.72 0.95
C ARG A 17 -15.74 5.26 0.83
N LEU A 18 -14.83 4.78 1.68
CA LEU A 18 -14.24 3.45 1.61
C LEU A 18 -14.99 2.44 2.50
N ASP A 19 -15.01 1.18 2.07
CA ASP A 19 -15.63 0.10 2.83
C ASP A 19 -14.86 -0.19 4.14
N ARG A 20 -15.51 0.07 5.26
CA ARG A 20 -14.98 -0.12 6.62
C ARG A 20 -14.72 -1.59 6.96
N GLY A 21 -15.30 -2.53 6.21
CA GLY A 21 -14.98 -3.94 6.32
C GLY A 21 -13.54 -4.26 5.90
N TYR A 22 -12.96 -3.49 4.98
CA TYR A 22 -11.65 -3.77 4.39
C TYR A 22 -10.55 -2.82 4.86
N VAL A 23 -10.88 -1.65 5.39
CA VAL A 23 -9.87 -0.68 5.81
C VAL A 23 -10.24 0.06 7.08
N THR A 24 -9.33 0.01 8.04
CA THR A 24 -9.27 0.99 9.13
C THR A 24 -8.44 2.18 8.68
N VAL A 25 -9.03 3.38 8.77
CA VAL A 25 -8.37 4.66 8.46
C VAL A 25 -7.83 5.26 9.76
N CYS A 26 -6.51 5.23 9.91
CA CYS A 26 -5.80 6.02 10.92
C CYS A 26 -5.39 7.36 10.29
N ASP A 27 -5.45 8.45 11.05
CA ASP A 27 -5.01 9.77 10.58
C ASP A 27 -3.90 10.34 11.47
N ALA A 28 -3.05 11.17 10.87
CA ALA A 28 -2.00 11.90 11.53
C ALA A 28 -1.78 13.24 10.83
N ARG A 29 -1.41 14.27 11.60
CA ARG A 29 -0.99 15.53 10.99
C ARG A 29 0.37 15.37 10.31
N THR A 30 0.68 16.22 9.33
CA THR A 30 2.02 16.26 8.70
C THR A 30 3.16 16.35 9.72
N ALA A 31 2.98 17.14 10.78
CA ALA A 31 3.94 17.29 11.87
C ALA A 31 4.10 16.03 12.75
N GLU A 32 3.10 15.14 12.76
CA GLU A 32 3.06 13.91 13.56
C GLU A 32 3.44 12.68 12.73
N ALA A 33 3.65 12.85 11.42
CA ALA A 33 3.81 11.77 10.47
C ALA A 33 4.92 10.78 10.81
N ASP A 34 6.09 11.22 11.30
CA ASP A 34 7.17 10.30 11.68
C ASP A 34 6.76 9.40 12.84
N ALA A 35 6.14 9.97 13.88
CA ALA A 35 5.63 9.20 15.01
C ALA A 35 4.52 8.23 14.58
N ALA A 36 3.59 8.70 13.73
CA ALA A 36 2.48 7.89 13.24
C ALA A 36 2.96 6.72 12.37
N VAL A 37 3.90 6.95 11.44
CA VAL A 37 4.47 5.89 10.59
C VAL A 37 5.23 4.87 11.45
N ARG A 38 6.04 5.32 12.42
CA ARG A 38 6.80 4.42 13.31
C ARG A 38 5.90 3.60 14.25
N GLY A 39 4.83 4.20 14.75
CA GLY A 39 3.91 3.57 15.68
C GLY A 39 2.84 2.70 15.01
N CYS A 40 2.79 2.66 13.67
CA CYS A 40 1.76 1.92 12.96
C CYS A 40 2.07 0.40 12.97
N HIS A 41 1.28 -0.33 13.75
CA HIS A 41 1.36 -1.78 13.88
C HIS A 41 -0.04 -2.40 13.76
N PRO A 42 -0.28 -3.32 12.80
CA PRO A 42 0.65 -3.76 11.76
C PRO A 42 1.06 -2.63 10.79
N TRP A 43 2.18 -2.81 10.09
CA TRP A 43 2.67 -1.82 9.12
C TRP A 43 1.59 -1.47 8.08
N PRO A 44 1.38 -0.20 7.72
CA PRO A 44 0.32 0.17 6.80
C PRO A 44 0.68 -0.29 5.38
N TRP A 45 -0.18 -1.11 4.76
CA TRP A 45 -0.01 -1.50 3.36
C TRP A 45 -0.29 -0.33 2.39
N MET A 46 -1.01 0.70 2.83
CA MET A 46 -1.29 1.94 2.09
C MET A 46 -1.18 3.16 2.99
N VAL A 47 -0.52 4.19 2.45
CA VAL A 47 -0.45 5.54 3.01
C VAL A 47 -0.98 6.53 1.99
N VAL A 48 -1.84 7.42 2.47
CA VAL A 48 -2.45 8.48 1.68
C VAL A 48 -2.05 9.82 2.27
N GLY A 49 -1.76 10.83 1.45
CA GLY A 49 -1.57 12.18 1.97
C GLY A 49 -1.85 13.29 0.99
N ASP A 50 -1.81 14.52 1.48
CA ASP A 50 -1.99 15.73 0.68
C ASP A 50 -1.16 16.94 1.12
N GLY A 51 -0.34 16.78 2.16
CA GLY A 51 0.59 17.81 2.64
C GLY A 51 1.77 18.00 1.68
N ALA A 52 2.28 19.23 1.61
CA ALA A 52 3.45 19.58 0.79
C ALA A 52 4.80 19.17 1.42
N GLY A 53 4.81 18.87 2.72
CA GLY A 53 6.00 18.49 3.47
C GLY A 53 5.82 17.15 4.16
N LEU A 54 6.94 16.47 4.43
CA LEU A 54 7.00 15.33 5.32
C LEU A 54 8.37 15.30 5.99
N ALA A 55 8.43 14.91 7.25
CA ALA A 55 9.71 14.73 7.93
C ALA A 55 10.56 13.69 7.17
N ARG A 56 11.85 14.01 6.95
CA ARG A 56 12.79 13.11 6.22
C ARG A 56 12.78 11.69 6.76
N ALA A 57 12.68 11.55 8.08
CA ALA A 57 12.65 10.26 8.75
C ALA A 57 11.42 9.41 8.35
N ALA A 58 10.24 10.02 8.19
CA ALA A 58 9.04 9.35 7.70
C ALA A 58 9.20 8.95 6.21
N VAL A 59 9.76 9.83 5.38
CA VAL A 59 10.06 9.54 3.96
C VAL A 59 10.98 8.32 3.83
N GLU A 60 12.06 8.28 4.62
CA GLU A 60 13.00 7.16 4.62
C GLU A 60 12.36 5.84 5.06
N LEU A 61 11.48 5.89 6.07
CA LEU A 61 10.71 4.73 6.52
C LEU A 61 9.78 4.22 5.43
N LEU A 62 8.98 5.10 4.82
CA LEU A 62 8.07 4.73 3.74
C LEU A 62 8.80 4.15 2.53
N GLY A 63 10.04 4.57 2.26
CA GLY A 63 10.86 4.00 1.19
C GLY A 63 11.56 2.68 1.51
N ARG A 64 11.67 2.31 2.79
CA ARG A 64 12.26 1.02 3.18
C ARG A 64 11.23 -0.10 3.15
N HIS A 65 9.97 0.20 3.42
CA HIS A 65 8.90 -0.77 3.59
C HIS A 65 7.90 -0.79 2.42
N PRO A 66 7.34 -1.97 2.07
CA PRO A 66 6.37 -2.09 0.99
C PRO A 66 5.05 -1.42 1.37
N THR A 67 4.80 -0.26 0.76
CA THR A 67 3.64 0.59 1.06
C THR A 67 3.13 1.18 -0.24
N LEU A 68 1.85 1.04 -0.55
CA LEU A 68 1.20 1.81 -1.62
C LEU A 68 1.09 3.27 -1.18
N LEU A 69 1.60 4.19 -2.00
CA LEU A 69 1.61 5.63 -1.69
C LEU A 69 0.72 6.37 -2.68
N LEU A 70 -0.34 6.99 -2.18
CA LEU A 70 -1.25 7.85 -2.95
C LEU A 70 -1.15 9.27 -2.39
N TRP A 71 -0.90 10.26 -3.25
CA TRP A 71 -0.73 11.64 -2.80
C TRP A 71 -1.60 12.58 -3.62
N ARG A 72 -2.40 13.43 -2.95
CA ARG A 72 -3.15 14.51 -3.58
C ARG A 72 -2.25 15.74 -3.70
N GLY A 73 -2.15 16.32 -4.89
CA GLY A 73 -1.23 17.42 -5.14
C GLY A 73 0.23 16.94 -5.26
N ALA A 74 1.17 17.86 -5.11
CA ALA A 74 2.60 17.53 -5.26
C ALA A 74 3.09 16.66 -4.08
N PRO A 75 3.66 15.47 -4.33
CA PRO A 75 4.21 14.65 -3.26
C PRO A 75 5.47 15.30 -2.64
N PRO A 76 5.70 15.16 -1.31
CA PRO A 76 6.93 15.56 -0.67
C PRO A 76 8.17 14.96 -1.36
N PRO A 77 9.27 15.73 -1.45
CA PRO A 77 10.49 15.25 -2.09
C PRO A 77 11.05 14.02 -1.37
N GLY A 78 11.59 13.09 -2.14
CA GLY A 78 12.22 11.87 -1.64
C GLY A 78 11.27 10.70 -1.41
N LEU A 79 9.95 10.88 -1.58
CA LEU A 79 9.03 9.75 -1.59
C LEU A 79 9.37 8.76 -2.71
N PRO A 80 9.13 7.45 -2.50
CA PRO A 80 9.41 6.40 -3.49
C PRO A 80 8.84 6.66 -4.88
N ALA A 81 9.53 6.16 -5.90
CA ALA A 81 9.17 6.37 -7.31
C ALA A 81 7.79 5.80 -7.71
N HIS A 82 7.24 4.85 -6.95
CA HIS A 82 5.86 4.36 -7.16
C HIS A 82 4.78 5.25 -6.54
N THR A 83 5.14 6.35 -5.89
CA THR A 83 4.16 7.30 -5.35
C THR A 83 3.28 7.84 -6.46
N ARG A 84 1.97 7.66 -6.31
CA ARG A 84 1.00 8.14 -7.28
C ARG A 84 0.55 9.55 -6.90
N GLN A 85 0.99 10.52 -7.67
CA GLN A 85 0.46 11.89 -7.63
C GLN A 85 -0.91 11.93 -8.31
N LEU A 86 -1.90 12.46 -7.61
CA LEU A 86 -3.31 12.58 -8.02
C LEU A 86 -3.74 14.03 -7.80
N GLN A 87 -4.52 14.61 -8.71
CA GLN A 87 -4.82 16.06 -8.64
C GLN A 87 -6.08 16.32 -7.84
N ARG A 88 -7.05 15.40 -7.89
CA ARG A 88 -8.38 15.58 -7.30
C ARG A 88 -8.66 14.53 -6.24
N PHE A 89 -9.48 14.89 -5.24
CA PHE A 89 -9.94 13.93 -4.24
C PHE A 89 -10.66 12.73 -4.87
N SER A 90 -11.48 12.94 -5.91
CA SER A 90 -12.18 11.85 -6.60
C SER A 90 -11.23 10.84 -7.23
N GLU A 91 -10.10 11.28 -7.78
CA GLU A 91 -9.06 10.40 -8.34
C GLU A 91 -8.36 9.62 -7.24
N LEU A 92 -8.08 10.27 -6.11
CA LEU A 92 -7.51 9.64 -4.93
C LEU A 92 -8.43 8.58 -4.34
N ALA A 93 -9.70 8.91 -4.15
CA ALA A 93 -10.69 8.00 -3.60
C ALA A 93 -10.89 6.80 -4.54
N ALA A 94 -11.01 7.02 -5.84
CA ALA A 94 -11.11 5.94 -6.83
C ALA A 94 -9.86 5.05 -6.86
N ALA A 95 -8.66 5.64 -6.70
CA ALA A 95 -7.42 4.88 -6.61
C ALA A 95 -7.36 4.00 -5.35
N ALA A 96 -7.80 4.53 -4.20
CA ALA A 96 -7.86 3.78 -2.95
C ALA A 96 -8.93 2.68 -3.00
N GLU A 97 -10.12 2.96 -3.55
CA GLU A 97 -11.19 1.98 -3.73
C GLU A 97 -10.77 0.85 -4.69
N SER A 98 -10.15 1.19 -5.82
CA SER A 98 -9.59 0.21 -6.74
C SER A 98 -8.51 -0.66 -6.10
N ALA A 99 -7.70 -0.09 -5.20
CA ALA A 99 -6.69 -0.84 -4.46
C ALA A 99 -7.33 -1.82 -3.45
N LEU A 100 -8.45 -1.43 -2.82
CA LEU A 100 -9.22 -2.30 -1.92
C LEU A 100 -9.89 -3.46 -2.66
N GLY A 101 -10.41 -3.20 -3.86
CA GLY A 101 -11.06 -4.20 -4.71
C GLY A 101 -10.09 -4.99 -5.60
N ALA A 102 -8.78 -4.84 -5.42
CA ALA A 102 -7.80 -5.51 -6.28
C ALA A 102 -7.83 -7.04 -6.08
N GLU A 103 -7.89 -7.77 -7.20
CA GLU A 103 -7.77 -9.22 -7.23
C GLU A 103 -6.73 -9.62 -8.29
N VAL A 104 -5.76 -10.46 -7.89
CA VAL A 104 -4.67 -10.92 -8.77
C VAL A 104 -4.44 -12.40 -8.54
N GLY A 105 -4.65 -13.21 -9.59
CA GLY A 105 -4.50 -14.67 -9.49
C GLY A 105 -5.38 -15.30 -8.40
N GLY A 106 -6.57 -14.74 -8.14
CA GLY A 106 -7.50 -15.15 -7.09
C GLY A 106 -7.13 -14.69 -5.67
N ILE A 107 -6.04 -13.93 -5.51
CA ILE A 107 -5.67 -13.29 -4.24
C ILE A 107 -6.39 -11.94 -4.16
N ARG A 108 -7.05 -11.67 -3.03
CA ARG A 108 -7.72 -10.38 -2.74
C ARG A 108 -7.41 -9.91 -1.33
N LEU A 109 -7.56 -8.61 -1.05
CA LEU A 109 -7.45 -8.12 0.33
C LEU A 109 -8.54 -8.76 1.22
N ALA A 110 -8.14 -9.17 2.42
CA ALA A 110 -9.06 -9.69 3.42
C ALA A 110 -9.70 -8.55 4.22
N PRO A 111 -10.91 -8.74 4.76
CA PRO A 111 -11.48 -7.82 5.73
C PRO A 111 -10.53 -7.56 6.92
N GLY A 112 -10.39 -6.29 7.32
CA GLY A 112 -9.50 -5.86 8.39
C GLY A 112 -8.02 -5.76 7.99
N ALA A 113 -7.35 -6.87 7.72
CA ALA A 113 -5.93 -6.93 7.35
C ALA A 113 -5.54 -8.25 6.67
N GLY A 114 -4.49 -8.23 5.86
CA GLY A 114 -3.97 -9.39 5.13
C GLY A 114 -4.70 -9.63 3.81
N VAL A 115 -4.53 -10.83 3.28
CA VAL A 115 -5.15 -11.28 2.02
C VAL A 115 -5.90 -12.59 2.20
N THR A 116 -6.93 -12.78 1.39
CA THR A 116 -7.57 -14.07 1.15
C THR A 116 -6.94 -14.69 -0.08
N MET A 117 -6.41 -15.90 0.08
CA MET A 117 -5.82 -16.71 -0.97
C MET A 117 -6.91 -17.43 -1.80
N PRO A 118 -6.61 -17.95 -3.00
CA PRO A 118 -7.60 -18.62 -3.85
C PRO A 118 -8.24 -19.85 -3.22
N ASP A 119 -7.53 -20.52 -2.32
CA ASP A 119 -8.02 -21.66 -1.52
C ASP A 119 -8.92 -21.25 -0.34
N GLY A 120 -9.21 -19.94 -0.20
CA GLY A 120 -10.03 -19.36 0.86
C GLY A 120 -9.29 -19.11 2.16
N ARG A 121 -8.00 -19.48 2.27
CA ARG A 121 -7.21 -19.26 3.49
C ARG A 121 -6.78 -17.81 3.63
N HIS A 122 -6.58 -17.38 4.88
CA HIS A 122 -6.07 -16.05 5.21
C HIS A 122 -4.55 -16.05 5.33
N HIS A 123 -3.91 -15.00 4.83
CA HIS A 123 -2.49 -14.74 5.04
C HIS A 123 -2.26 -13.27 5.41
N ALA A 124 -1.64 -13.02 6.56
CA ALA A 124 -1.29 -11.66 7.00
C ALA A 124 0.07 -11.22 6.43
N GLY A 125 0.17 -9.99 5.92
CA GLY A 125 1.45 -9.44 5.53
C GLY A 125 1.36 -8.22 4.62
N ALA A 126 1.80 -7.07 5.12
CA ALA A 126 1.73 -5.79 4.42
C ALA A 126 2.43 -5.81 3.04
N ALA A 127 3.48 -6.62 2.88
CA ALA A 127 4.17 -6.77 1.60
C ALA A 127 3.27 -7.36 0.51
N LEU A 128 2.54 -8.44 0.83
CA LEU A 128 1.64 -9.09 -0.11
C LEU A 128 0.38 -8.24 -0.33
N GLU A 129 -0.16 -7.64 0.73
CA GLU A 129 -1.27 -6.68 0.63
C GLU A 129 -0.93 -5.54 -0.34
N ALA A 130 0.23 -4.89 -0.15
CA ALA A 130 0.67 -3.79 -0.99
C ALA A 130 0.92 -4.25 -2.45
N LEU A 131 1.52 -5.42 -2.66
CA LEU A 131 1.74 -5.98 -4.01
C LEU A 131 0.43 -6.27 -4.75
N VAL A 132 -0.56 -6.85 -4.08
CA VAL A 132 -1.90 -7.07 -4.65
C VAL A 132 -2.56 -5.74 -4.97
N ALA A 133 -2.58 -4.82 -4.02
CA ALA A 133 -3.21 -3.50 -4.15
C ALA A 133 -2.55 -2.59 -5.20
N SER A 134 -1.27 -2.82 -5.52
CA SER A 134 -0.52 -2.02 -6.50
C SER A 134 -0.49 -2.62 -7.90
N HIS A 135 -0.82 -3.90 -8.07
CA HIS A 135 -0.77 -4.59 -9.35
C HIS A 135 -1.56 -3.84 -10.44
N PRO A 136 -1.03 -3.73 -11.69
CA PRO A 136 0.23 -4.29 -12.19
C PRO A 136 1.46 -3.39 -11.98
N ARG A 137 1.35 -2.32 -11.19
CA ARG A 137 2.45 -1.38 -10.95
C ARG A 137 3.47 -1.94 -9.97
N PRO A 138 4.76 -1.65 -10.15
CA PRO A 138 5.79 -2.06 -9.20
C PRO A 138 5.78 -1.20 -7.93
N LEU A 139 6.17 -1.81 -6.82
CA LEU A 139 6.49 -1.16 -5.55
C LEU A 139 8.00 -1.13 -5.31
N PHE A 140 8.51 0.00 -4.84
CA PHE A 140 9.91 0.18 -4.51
C PHE A 140 10.08 0.11 -2.99
N ALA A 141 10.70 -0.97 -2.52
CA ALA A 141 11.05 -1.19 -1.13
C ALA A 141 12.25 -2.15 -1.05
N ALA A 142 12.86 -2.28 0.12
CA ALA A 142 14.02 -3.13 0.29
C ALA A 142 13.72 -4.60 -0.06
N ALA A 143 14.63 -5.26 -0.78
CA ALA A 143 14.36 -6.54 -1.41
C ALA A 143 13.92 -7.65 -0.43
N HIS A 144 14.43 -7.58 0.81
CA HIS A 144 14.15 -8.55 1.85
C HIS A 144 12.67 -8.67 2.22
N HIS A 145 11.88 -7.60 2.06
CA HIS A 145 10.44 -7.62 2.36
C HIS A 145 9.63 -8.53 1.45
N PHE A 146 10.17 -8.87 0.28
CA PHE A 146 9.45 -9.67 -0.72
C PHE A 146 9.93 -11.12 -0.76
N ARG A 147 10.98 -11.49 -0.01
CA ARG A 147 11.59 -12.84 -0.08
C ARG A 147 10.62 -13.95 0.33
N THR A 148 9.77 -13.68 1.30
CA THR A 148 8.80 -14.67 1.78
C THR A 148 7.53 -14.69 0.93
N VAL A 149 7.32 -13.71 0.05
CA VAL A 149 6.10 -13.64 -0.78
C VAL A 149 6.05 -14.81 -1.75
N ASP A 150 7.13 -15.11 -2.47
CA ASP A 150 7.15 -16.27 -3.39
C ASP A 150 6.88 -17.58 -2.66
N ALA A 151 7.49 -17.80 -1.49
CA ALA A 151 7.24 -18.98 -0.68
C ALA A 151 5.78 -19.09 -0.21
N THR A 152 5.14 -17.95 0.14
CA THR A 152 3.71 -17.91 0.44
C THR A 152 2.89 -18.27 -0.80
N LEU A 153 3.19 -17.70 -1.96
CA LEU A 153 2.47 -17.99 -3.20
C LEU A 153 2.57 -19.48 -3.57
N ASP A 154 3.76 -20.07 -3.44
CA ASP A 154 4.00 -21.51 -3.63
C ASP A 154 3.18 -22.37 -2.68
N ALA A 155 3.17 -22.04 -1.39
CA ALA A 155 2.44 -22.79 -0.36
C ALA A 155 0.92 -22.84 -0.61
N HIS A 156 0.39 -21.86 -1.34
CA HIS A 156 -1.03 -21.77 -1.73
C HIS A 156 -1.29 -22.12 -3.20
N ALA A 157 -0.30 -22.69 -3.90
CA ALA A 157 -0.38 -23.06 -5.31
C ALA A 157 -0.85 -21.93 -6.24
N VAL A 158 -0.47 -20.68 -5.93
CA VAL A 158 -0.81 -19.53 -6.77
C VAL A 158 0.20 -19.40 -7.91
N ALA A 159 -0.28 -19.34 -9.16
CA ALA A 159 0.54 -19.23 -10.36
C ALA A 159 1.11 -17.81 -10.60
N LEU A 160 1.51 -17.14 -9.51
CA LEU A 160 2.16 -15.82 -9.51
C LEU A 160 3.56 -15.94 -8.91
N HIS A 161 4.40 -14.97 -9.22
CA HIS A 161 5.70 -14.80 -8.57
C HIS A 161 6.06 -13.32 -8.51
N VAL A 162 7.00 -12.97 -7.64
CA VAL A 162 7.53 -11.61 -7.53
C VAL A 162 8.65 -11.42 -8.55
N THR A 163 8.43 -10.50 -9.48
CA THR A 163 9.45 -10.10 -10.46
C THR A 163 10.06 -8.75 -10.06
N ARG A 164 11.38 -8.64 -10.23
CA ARG A 164 12.09 -7.36 -10.09
C ARG A 164 12.12 -6.61 -11.42
N THR A 165 11.73 -5.35 -11.38
CA THR A 165 11.88 -4.44 -12.50
C THR A 165 13.33 -3.96 -12.61
N ALA A 166 13.77 -3.55 -13.81
CA ALA A 166 15.09 -2.99 -14.03
C ALA A 166 15.38 -1.74 -13.15
N ALA A 167 14.34 -1.02 -12.75
CA ALA A 167 14.43 0.13 -11.86
C ALA A 167 14.54 -0.23 -10.36
N GLY A 168 14.51 -1.52 -10.01
CA GLY A 168 14.63 -1.99 -8.62
C GLY A 168 13.31 -2.19 -7.86
N GLY A 169 12.16 -1.88 -8.48
CA GLY A 169 10.84 -2.18 -7.93
C GLY A 169 10.47 -3.67 -8.04
N ALA A 170 9.47 -4.11 -7.27
CA ALA A 170 8.91 -5.46 -7.29
C ALA A 170 7.42 -5.43 -7.68
N ARG A 171 6.96 -6.42 -8.45
CA ARG A 171 5.54 -6.60 -8.80
C ARG A 171 5.18 -8.08 -8.88
N LEU A 172 3.89 -8.38 -8.87
CA LEU A 172 3.37 -9.72 -9.16
C LEU A 172 3.25 -9.92 -10.67
N ASP A 173 3.84 -10.99 -11.18
CA ASP A 173 3.69 -11.45 -12.57
C ASP A 173 3.24 -12.92 -12.59
N THR A 174 2.51 -13.31 -13.64
CA THR A 174 2.13 -14.70 -13.88
C THR A 174 3.36 -15.56 -14.17
N ARG A 175 3.41 -16.76 -13.61
CA ARG A 175 4.43 -17.74 -14.00
C ARG A 175 4.18 -18.16 -15.44
N ALA A 176 5.24 -18.21 -16.25
CA ALA A 176 5.15 -18.84 -17.56
C ALA A 176 4.85 -20.34 -17.35
N ALA A 177 3.86 -20.86 -18.08
CA ALA A 177 3.46 -22.26 -18.07
C ALA A 177 4.52 -23.16 -18.72
#